data_AF-A0A2N9NFI7-F1
#
_entry.id   AF-A0A2N9NFI7-F1
#
_cell.length_a   1.000
_cell.length_b   1.000
_cell.length_c   1.000
_cell.angle_alpha   90.00
_cell.angle_beta   90.00
_cell.angle_gamma   90.00
#
_symmetry.space_group_name_H-M   'P 1'
#
loop_
_entity.id
_entity.type
_entity.pdbx_description
1 polymer ?
#
loop_
_entity_poly.entity_id
_entity_poly.type
_entity_poly.pdbx_seq_one_letter_code
_entity_poly.pdbx_strand_id
1 'polypeptide(L)'
;MAIVNFADTQLQACFEHNLAEVDAADELREVCALMVTHDWFRMLEGPHSERVHDTIDILLSRELRSGLQRWYRRPGASLSTEAKRVRDHLSQLAGEDFAA
;
A
#
# COMPACT_ATOMS: atom_id res chain seq x y z
N MET A 1 -5.33 14.92 -0.49
CA MET A 1 -4.66 14.19 -1.57
C MET A 1 -3.17 14.34 -1.35
N ALA A 2 -2.49 13.27 -0.97
CA ALA A 2 -1.06 13.30 -0.75
C ALA A 2 -0.38 13.32 -2.13
N ILE A 3 0.63 14.18 -2.32
CA ILE A 3 1.37 14.21 -3.58
C ILE A 3 2.38 13.06 -3.52
N VAL A 4 1.93 11.88 -3.95
CA VAL A 4 2.81 10.71 -4.09
C VAL A 4 3.62 10.87 -5.37
N ASN A 5 4.94 10.74 -5.27
CA ASN A 5 5.84 10.84 -6.41
C ASN A 5 6.22 9.44 -6.92
N PHE A 6 5.99 9.19 -8.20
CA PHE A 6 6.32 7.91 -8.85
C PHE A 6 7.48 8.10 -9.83
N ALA A 7 8.51 7.26 -9.72
CA ALA A 7 9.60 7.23 -10.71
C ALA A 7 9.21 6.43 -11.97
N ASP A 8 8.44 5.35 -11.79
CA ASP A 8 7.95 4.50 -12.87
C ASP A 8 6.53 4.93 -13.31
N THR A 9 6.38 5.21 -14.60
CA THR A 9 5.12 5.70 -15.20
C THR A 9 4.06 4.61 -15.34
N GLN A 10 4.45 3.35 -15.47
CA GLN A 10 3.51 2.22 -15.48
C GLN A 10 2.96 1.97 -14.07
N LEU A 11 3.81 2.11 -13.06
CA LEU A 11 3.39 2.06 -11.66
C LEU A 11 2.39 3.18 -11.35
N GLN A 12 2.69 4.41 -11.78
CA GLN A 12 1.77 5.54 -11.63
C GLN A 12 0.43 5.27 -12.29
N ALA A 13 0.42 4.84 -13.55
CA ALA A 13 -0.83 4.57 -14.28
C ALA A 13 -1.66 3.46 -13.62
N CYS A 14 -1.01 2.40 -13.13
CA CYS A 14 -1.67 1.32 -12.40
C CYS A 14 -2.25 1.81 -11.07
N PHE A 15 -1.51 2.63 -10.33
CA PHE A 15 -2.01 3.28 -9.12
C PHE A 15 -3.22 4.16 -9.39
N GLU A 16 -3.17 5.04 -10.41
CA GLU A 16 -4.28 5.93 -10.76
C GLU A 16 -5.53 5.15 -11.17
N HIS A 17 -5.36 4.06 -11.93
CA HIS A 17 -6.45 3.16 -12.28
C HIS A 17 -7.08 2.53 -11.03
N ASN A 18 -6.27 1.94 -10.14
CA ASN A 18 -6.77 1.34 -8.91
C ASN A 18 -7.39 2.40 -7.97
N LEU A 19 -6.84 3.62 -7.95
CA LEU A 19 -7.38 4.72 -7.16
C LEU A 19 -8.78 5.11 -7.61
N ALA A 20 -9.05 5.10 -8.92
CA ALA A 20 -10.38 5.36 -9.47
C ALA A 20 -11.43 4.32 -9.03
N GLU A 21 -11.02 3.05 -8.92
CA GLU A 21 -11.90 1.92 -8.61
C GLU A 21 -12.11 1.68 -7.09
N VAL A 22 -11.17 2.13 -6.24
CA VAL A 22 -11.28 1.93 -4.79
C VAL A 22 -12.34 2.85 -4.17
N ASP A 23 -13.38 2.23 -3.61
CA ASP A 23 -14.36 2.89 -2.75
C ASP A 23 -13.89 2.88 -1.28
N ALA A 24 -13.18 3.93 -0.88
CA ALA A 24 -12.72 4.14 0.49
C ALA A 24 -12.70 5.63 0.84
N ALA A 25 -12.72 5.95 2.13
CA ALA A 25 -12.53 7.32 2.61
C ALA A 25 -11.19 7.90 2.11
N ASP A 26 -11.17 9.19 1.78
CA ASP A 26 -10.07 9.85 1.05
C ASP A 26 -8.66 9.52 1.57
N GLU A 27 -8.48 9.53 2.90
CA GLU A 27 -7.17 9.25 3.54
C GLU A 27 -6.73 7.78 3.42
N LEU A 28 -7.68 6.85 3.31
CA LEU A 28 -7.43 5.41 3.21
C LEU A 28 -7.37 4.94 1.76
N ARG A 29 -7.98 5.71 0.85
CA ARG A 29 -8.15 5.39 -0.56
C ARG A 29 -6.80 5.23 -1.26
N GLU A 30 -5.87 6.15 -1.03
CA GLU A 30 -4.51 6.10 -1.60
C GLU A 30 -3.75 4.84 -1.14
N VAL A 31 -3.80 4.52 0.16
CA VAL A 31 -3.17 3.30 0.70
C VAL A 31 -3.83 2.04 0.15
N CYS A 32 -5.15 1.98 0.09
CA CYS A 32 -5.86 0.83 -0.47
C CYS A 32 -5.54 0.64 -1.96
N ALA A 33 -5.48 1.70 -2.75
CA ALA A 33 -5.09 1.62 -4.15
C ALA A 33 -3.66 1.10 -4.33
N LEU A 34 -2.70 1.59 -3.53
CA LEU A 34 -1.32 1.11 -3.55
C LEU A 34 -1.18 -0.35 -3.14
N MET A 35 -1.98 -0.83 -2.19
CA MET A 35 -1.99 -2.25 -1.81
C MET A 35 -2.45 -3.13 -2.97
N VAL A 36 -3.50 -2.72 -3.71
CA VAL A 36 -3.95 -3.43 -4.92
C VAL A 36 -2.88 -3.41 -6.01
N THR A 37 -2.23 -2.26 -6.22
CA THR A 37 -1.13 -2.10 -7.17
C THR A 37 0.06 -3.00 -6.82
N HIS A 38 0.45 -3.05 -5.54
CA HIS A 38 1.50 -3.92 -5.04
C HIS A 38 1.18 -5.40 -5.30
N ASP A 39 -0.04 -5.85 -4.98
CA ASP A 39 -0.45 -7.23 -5.17
C ASP A 39 -0.46 -7.62 -6.66
N TRP A 40 -0.87 -6.71 -7.54
CA TRP A 40 -0.83 -6.88 -8.99
C TRP A 40 0.60 -7.08 -9.51
N PHE A 41 1.53 -6.18 -9.18
CA PHE A 41 2.92 -6.31 -9.63
C PHE A 41 3.62 -7.52 -9.01
N ARG A 42 3.34 -7.82 -7.74
CA ARG A 42 3.86 -9.02 -7.08
C ARG A 42 3.39 -10.30 -7.77
N MET A 43 2.14 -10.34 -8.25
CA MET A 43 1.61 -11.49 -8.97
C MET A 43 2.21 -11.63 -10.38
N LEU A 44 2.40 -10.52 -11.09
CA LEU A 44 2.89 -10.53 -12.48
C LEU A 44 4.41 -10.68 -12.59
N GLU A 45 5.16 -9.98 -11.76
CA GLU A 45 6.61 -9.82 -11.87
C GLU A 45 7.37 -10.56 -10.76
N GLY A 46 6.65 -11.01 -9.73
CA GLY A 46 7.20 -11.67 -8.56
C GLY A 46 7.53 -10.70 -7.41
N PRO A 47 7.86 -11.23 -6.22
CA PRO A 47 8.00 -10.43 -5.00
C PRO A 47 9.27 -9.57 -4.92
N HIS A 48 10.17 -9.69 -5.89
CA HIS A 48 11.47 -8.98 -5.91
C HIS A 48 11.59 -8.03 -7.12
N SER A 49 10.47 -7.72 -7.78
CA SER A 49 10.51 -6.74 -8.87
C SER A 49 10.71 -5.34 -8.31
N GLU A 50 11.32 -4.47 -9.12
CA GLU A 50 11.56 -3.07 -8.75
C GLU A 50 10.25 -2.37 -8.37
N ARG A 51 9.17 -2.58 -9.12
CA ARG A 51 7.86 -1.99 -8.84
C ARG A 51 7.23 -2.45 -7.53
N VAL A 52 7.51 -3.70 -7.11
CA VAL A 52 7.09 -4.19 -5.79
C VAL A 52 7.86 -3.46 -4.69
N HIS A 53 9.15 -3.21 -4.88
CA HIS A 53 9.93 -2.42 -3.92
C HIS A 53 9.50 -0.94 -3.89
N ASP A 54 9.29 -0.33 -5.06
CA ASP A 54 8.83 1.06 -5.17
C ASP A 54 7.47 1.28 -4.50
N THR A 55 6.53 0.34 -4.66
CA THR A 55 5.23 0.44 -3.99
C THR A 55 5.36 0.39 -2.47
N ILE A 56 6.27 -0.41 -1.93
CA ILE A 56 6.56 -0.46 -0.49
C ILE A 56 7.17 0.87 -0.02
N ASP A 57 8.16 1.40 -0.73
CA ASP A 57 8.79 2.68 -0.38
C ASP A 57 7.78 3.83 -0.40
N ILE A 58 6.89 3.84 -1.37
CA ILE A 58 5.80 4.81 -1.47
C ILE A 58 4.81 4.65 -0.31
N LEU A 59 4.39 3.42 0.02
CA LEU A 59 3.51 3.17 1.16
C LEU A 59 4.11 3.68 2.47
N LEU A 60 5.44 3.56 2.63
CA LEU A 60 6.19 4.02 3.80
C LEU A 60 6.52 5.52 3.78
N SER A 61 6.16 6.25 2.72
CA SER A 61 6.38 7.68 2.61
C SER A 61 5.67 8.47 3.73
N ARG A 62 6.20 9.66 4.02
CA ARG A 62 5.65 10.53 5.09
C ARG A 62 4.25 11.01 4.74
N GLU A 63 4.00 11.16 3.46
CA GLU A 63 2.77 11.62 2.81
C GLU A 63 1.60 10.67 3.08
N LEU A 64 1.86 9.35 3.09
CA LEU A 64 0.85 8.33 3.31
C LEU A 64 0.78 7.84 4.77
N ARG A 65 1.60 8.41 5.65
CA ARG A 65 1.77 7.91 7.01
C ARG A 65 0.47 7.85 7.82
N SER A 66 -0.36 8.89 7.73
CA SER A 66 -1.65 8.96 8.44
C SER A 66 -2.63 7.90 7.91
N GLY A 67 -2.74 7.77 6.58
CA GLY A 67 -3.55 6.76 5.92
C GLY A 67 -3.11 5.35 6.27
N LEU A 68 -1.79 5.11 6.29
CA LEU A 68 -1.20 3.82 6.61
C LEU A 68 -1.45 3.45 8.08
N GLN A 69 -1.27 4.38 9.01
CA GLN A 69 -1.61 4.16 10.42
C GLN A 69 -3.08 3.84 10.62
N ARG A 70 -3.98 4.50 9.89
CA ARG A 70 -5.41 4.20 9.92
C ARG A 70 -5.71 2.83 9.33
N TRP A 71 -5.01 2.44 8.27
CA TRP A 71 -5.14 1.12 7.66
C TRP A 71 -4.67 0.01 8.60
N TYR A 72 -3.56 0.19 9.32
CA TYR A 72 -3.08 -0.76 10.33
C TYR A 72 -4.10 -1.05 11.43
N ARG A 73 -4.84 -0.03 11.85
CA ARG A 73 -5.88 -0.13 12.88
C ARG A 73 -7.16 -0.82 12.40
N ARG A 74 -7.27 -1.17 11.11
CA ARG A 74 -8.44 -1.92 10.62
C ARG A 74 -8.45 -3.32 11.26
N PRO A 75 -9.63 -3.84 11.65
CA PRO A 75 -9.72 -5.16 12.25
C PRO A 75 -9.13 -6.21 11.31
N GLY A 76 -8.23 -7.06 11.82
CA GLY A 76 -7.61 -8.12 11.01
C GLY A 76 -8.63 -9.08 10.37
N ALA A 77 -9.84 -9.21 10.93
CA ALA A 77 -10.94 -9.98 10.33
C ALA A 77 -11.39 -9.42 8.97
N SER A 78 -11.14 -8.13 8.69
CA SER A 78 -11.48 -7.47 7.42
C SER A 78 -10.38 -7.58 6.37
N LEU A 79 -9.21 -8.16 6.70
CA LEU A 79 -8.05 -8.26 5.83
C LEU A 79 -7.81 -9.73 5.42
N SER A 80 -7.47 -9.95 4.15
CA SER A 80 -6.97 -11.24 3.66
C SER A 80 -5.69 -11.65 4.38
N THR A 81 -5.31 -12.93 4.30
CA THR A 81 -4.06 -13.44 4.87
C THR A 81 -2.84 -12.71 4.29
N GLU A 82 -2.90 -12.40 3.01
CA GLU A 82 -1.88 -11.69 2.25
C GLU A 82 -1.78 -10.24 2.73
N ALA A 83 -2.92 -9.55 2.88
CA ALA A 83 -2.96 -8.20 3.41
C ALA A 83 -2.42 -8.13 4.86
N LYS A 84 -2.63 -9.16 5.67
CA LYS A 84 -2.00 -9.26 7.01
C LYS A 84 -0.49 -9.40 6.93
N ARG A 85 0.04 -10.24 6.03
CA ARG A 85 1.49 -10.38 5.86
C ARG A 85 2.14 -9.08 5.40
N VAL A 86 1.51 -8.39 4.45
CA VAL A 86 1.98 -7.07 3.98
C VAL A 86 1.92 -6.06 5.11
N ARG A 87 0.85 -6.07 5.92
CA ARG A 87 0.75 -5.24 7.12
C ARG A 87 1.90 -5.44 8.08
N ASP A 88 2.14 -6.69 8.47
CA ASP A 88 3.16 -7.04 9.44
C ASP A 88 4.57 -6.71 8.90
N HIS A 89 4.77 -6.86 7.59
CA HIS A 89 6.01 -6.46 6.93
C HIS A 89 6.21 -4.94 6.93
N LEU A 90 5.19 -4.17 6.55
CA LEU A 90 5.23 -2.70 6.55
C LEU A 90 5.38 -2.14 7.97
N SER A 91 4.78 -2.76 8.98
CA SER A 91 4.91 -2.35 10.37
C SER A 91 6.35 -2.56 10.87
N GLN A 92 6.95 -3.70 10.52
CA GLN A 92 8.35 -4.01 10.82
C GLN A 92 9.31 -3.01 10.16
N LEU A 93 9.13 -2.70 8.87
CA LEU A 93 9.93 -1.68 8.17
C LEU A 93 9.68 -0.27 8.74
N ALA A 94 8.43 -0.02 9.14
CA ALA A 94 7.93 1.10 9.91
C ALA A 94 8.71 1.44 11.19
N GLY A 95 9.28 0.40 11.82
CA GLY A 95 9.60 0.41 13.25
C GLY A 95 8.35 0.63 14.12
N GLU A 96 7.15 0.38 13.61
CA GLU A 96 5.91 0.55 14.33
C GLU A 96 5.34 -0.82 14.70
N ASP A 97 5.11 -1.04 15.99
CA ASP A 97 4.48 -2.27 16.47
C ASP A 97 2.99 -2.02 16.67
N PHE A 98 2.17 -2.59 15.79
CA PHE A 98 0.72 -2.60 15.91
C PHE A 98 0.18 -3.97 16.31
N ALA A 99 1.01 -4.79 16.98
CA ALA A 99 0.58 -6.01 17.63
C ALA A 99 -0.57 -5.72 18.61
N ALA A 100 -1.80 -5.97 18.16
CA ALA A 100 -3.01 -6.07 18.96
C ALA A 100 -3.84 -7.24 18.46
#